data_AF-A0A3B9LUB7-F1
#
_entry.id   AF-A0A3B9LUB7-F1
#
_cell.length_a   1.000
_cell.length_b   1.000
_cell.length_c   1.000
_cell.angle_alpha   90.00
_cell.angle_beta   90.00
_cell.angle_gamma   90.00
#
_symmetry.space_group_name_H-M   'P 1'
#
loop_
_entity.id
_entity.type
_entity.pdbx_description
1 polymer ?
#
loop_
_entity_poly.entity_id
_entity_poly.type
_entity_poly.pdbx_seq_one_letter_code
_entity_poly.pdbx_strand_id
1 'polypeptide(L)'
;MADRKYLKTLGTAAMITAVLGIALTHSPKGKAAGGGDDTESRIQRGFAIAPVPLNLVGKNRSQVGLGSYLVNAVGDCNGCHHATLSASSPYAPGGDPYHGQPKQVEQAGYLAGGTPLFGPFFIPRNLTPDKTGRPEGGASFEEFSAIMRTG
;
A
#
# COMPACT_ATOMS: atom_id res chain seq x y z
N MET A 1 -63.68 -34.25 -3.24
CA MET A 1 -62.48 -34.06 -4.09
C MET A 1 -61.91 -32.64 -4.07
N ALA A 2 -62.57 -31.66 -3.42
CA ALA A 2 -62.08 -30.27 -3.33
C ALA A 2 -61.00 -30.07 -2.24
N ASP A 3 -61.06 -30.80 -1.12
CA ASP A 3 -60.25 -30.52 0.08
C ASP A 3 -58.75 -30.81 -0.08
N ARG A 4 -58.40 -31.76 -0.95
CA ARG A 4 -56.99 -32.15 -1.20
C ARG A 4 -56.24 -31.16 -2.09
N LYS A 5 -56.95 -30.29 -2.84
CA LYS A 5 -56.33 -29.22 -3.64
C LYS A 5 -55.96 -28.02 -2.77
N TYR A 6 -56.82 -27.64 -1.82
CA TYR A 6 -56.56 -26.53 -0.90
C TYR A 6 -55.41 -26.79 0.06
N LEU A 7 -55.25 -28.02 0.55
CA LEU A 7 -54.14 -28.41 1.43
C LEU A 7 -52.77 -28.30 0.73
N LYS A 8 -52.71 -28.56 -0.59
CA LYS A 8 -51.48 -28.47 -1.38
C LYS A 8 -51.07 -27.02 -1.64
N THR A 9 -52.03 -26.13 -1.93
CA THR A 9 -51.78 -24.70 -2.18
C THR A 9 -51.42 -23.93 -0.91
N LEU A 10 -52.02 -24.28 0.24
CA LEU A 10 -51.65 -23.70 1.55
C LEU A 10 -50.23 -24.09 1.97
N GLY A 11 -49.83 -25.35 1.73
CA GLY A 11 -48.47 -25.82 2.04
C GLY A 11 -47.39 -25.17 1.18
N THR A 12 -47.67 -24.83 -0.08
CA THR A 12 -46.70 -24.16 -0.97
C THR A 12 -46.55 -22.68 -0.63
N ALA A 13 -47.64 -21.99 -0.30
CA ALA A 13 -47.59 -20.57 0.07
C ALA A 13 -46.82 -20.34 1.39
N ALA A 14 -46.99 -21.20 2.39
CA ALA A 14 -46.30 -21.11 3.67
C ALA A 14 -44.78 -21.37 3.58
N MET A 15 -44.36 -22.22 2.63
CA MET A 15 -42.94 -22.53 2.42
C MET A 15 -42.19 -21.39 1.71
N ILE A 16 -42.85 -20.68 0.78
CA ILE A 16 -42.22 -19.57 0.05
C ILE A 16 -42.00 -18.35 0.97
N THR A 17 -42.95 -18.04 1.85
CA THR A 17 -42.81 -16.95 2.83
C THR A 17 -41.75 -17.26 3.90
N ALA A 18 -41.62 -18.51 4.34
CA ALA A 18 -40.58 -18.91 5.28
C ALA A 18 -39.16 -18.79 4.67
N VAL A 19 -38.98 -19.18 3.40
CA VAL A 19 -37.67 -19.07 2.70
C VAL A 19 -37.29 -17.61 2.45
N LEU A 20 -38.23 -16.74 2.07
CA LEU A 20 -37.97 -15.30 1.93
C LEU A 20 -37.61 -14.63 3.26
N GLY A 21 -38.27 -15.03 4.35
CA GLY A 21 -37.99 -14.48 5.70
C GLY A 21 -36.60 -14.83 6.22
N ILE A 22 -36.10 -16.04 5.93
CA ILE A 22 -34.76 -16.48 6.33
C ILE A 22 -33.67 -15.79 5.48
N ALA A 23 -33.94 -15.49 4.21
CA ALA A 23 -33.01 -14.76 3.34
C ALA A 23 -32.82 -13.30 3.78
N LEU A 24 -33.86 -12.64 4.30
CA LEU A 24 -33.76 -11.27 4.80
C LEU A 24 -33.01 -11.15 6.14
N THR A 25 -32.98 -12.20 6.98
CA THR A 25 -32.28 -12.17 8.27
C THR A 25 -30.80 -12.56 8.19
N HIS A 26 -30.39 -13.23 7.10
CA HIS A 26 -28.99 -13.60 6.84
C HIS A 26 -28.28 -12.68 5.86
N SER A 27 -28.86 -11.52 5.54
CA SER A 27 -28.13 -10.50 4.78
C SER A 27 -26.86 -10.13 5.56
N PRO A 28 -25.64 -10.33 5.02
CA PRO A 28 -24.45 -9.83 5.67
C PRO A 28 -24.66 -8.33 5.84
N LYS A 29 -24.66 -7.87 7.09
CA LYS A 29 -24.72 -6.45 7.39
C LYS A 29 -23.58 -5.80 6.62
N GLY A 30 -23.90 -5.11 5.54
CA GLY A 30 -22.94 -4.35 4.76
C GLY A 30 -22.28 -3.38 5.72
N LYS A 31 -21.03 -3.67 6.11
CA LYS A 31 -20.22 -2.69 6.82
C LYS A 31 -20.08 -1.51 5.88
N ALA A 32 -20.47 -0.33 6.35
CA ALA A 32 -20.26 0.90 5.61
C ALA A 32 -18.77 0.97 5.19
N ALA A 33 -18.53 0.94 3.88
CA ALA A 33 -17.21 1.03 3.29
C ALA A 33 -16.74 2.48 3.43
N GLY A 34 -16.08 2.78 4.56
CA GLY A 34 -15.38 4.03 4.79
C GLY A 34 -13.95 3.74 5.25
N GLY A 35 -13.04 3.52 4.31
CA GLY A 35 -11.58 3.64 4.49
C GLY A 35 -10.81 2.51 5.20
N GLY A 36 -11.45 1.61 5.95
CA GLY A 36 -10.73 0.60 6.76
C GLY A 36 -10.02 -0.50 5.96
N ASP A 37 -10.70 -1.07 4.96
CA ASP A 37 -10.19 -2.20 4.18
C ASP A 37 -9.04 -1.80 3.25
N ASP A 38 -9.19 -0.67 2.57
CA ASP A 38 -8.17 -0.10 1.68
C ASP A 38 -6.91 0.33 2.48
N THR A 39 -7.08 0.92 3.67
CA THR A 39 -5.93 1.31 4.51
C THR A 39 -5.14 0.10 4.99
N GLU A 40 -5.81 -0.94 5.48
CA GLU A 40 -5.14 -2.17 5.93
C GLU A 40 -4.44 -2.87 4.75
N SER A 41 -5.10 -2.94 3.59
CA SER A 41 -4.50 -3.48 2.36
C SER A 41 -3.22 -2.74 1.96
N ARG A 42 -3.21 -1.41 2.03
CA ARG A 42 -2.02 -0.58 1.76
C ARG A 42 -0.91 -0.82 2.77
N ILE A 43 -1.24 -0.91 4.06
CA ILE A 43 -0.25 -1.20 5.11
C ILE A 43 0.44 -2.54 4.85
N GLN A 44 -0.35 -3.59 4.60
CA GLN A 44 0.18 -4.93 4.30
C GLN A 44 1.04 -4.93 3.04
N ARG A 45 0.56 -4.25 1.98
CA ARG A 45 1.31 -4.10 0.74
C ARG A 45 2.64 -3.38 0.97
N GLY A 46 2.65 -2.33 1.78
CA GLY A 46 3.85 -1.57 2.10
C GLY A 46 4.94 -2.40 2.78
N PHE A 47 4.56 -3.34 3.65
CA PHE A 47 5.50 -4.32 4.19
C PHE A 47 6.01 -5.29 3.11
N ALA A 48 5.13 -5.76 2.22
CA ALA A 48 5.48 -6.76 1.21
C ALA A 48 6.40 -6.24 0.11
N ILE A 49 6.33 -4.95 -0.23
CA ILE A 49 7.11 -4.35 -1.33
C ILE A 49 8.38 -3.62 -0.89
N ALA A 50 8.64 -3.55 0.42
CA ALA A 50 9.80 -2.85 0.94
C ALA A 50 11.08 -3.53 0.41
N PRO A 51 11.96 -2.81 -0.31
CA PRO A 51 13.18 -3.40 -0.83
C PRO A 51 14.23 -3.59 0.26
N VAL A 52 14.07 -2.98 1.44
CA VAL A 52 14.99 -3.09 2.58
C VAL A 52 14.25 -3.49 3.86
N PRO A 53 14.94 -4.12 4.84
CA PRO A 53 14.32 -4.41 6.13
C PRO A 53 13.84 -3.14 6.83
N LEU A 54 12.59 -3.14 7.27
CA LEU A 54 12.01 -2.01 7.99
C LEU A 54 12.26 -2.14 9.49
N ASN A 55 12.82 -1.10 10.11
CA ASN A 55 12.95 -1.04 11.57
C ASN A 55 11.59 -0.71 12.19
N LEU A 56 11.12 -1.56 13.11
CA LEU A 56 9.85 -1.42 13.81
C LEU A 56 10.01 -1.14 15.32
N VAL A 57 11.24 -1.17 15.83
CA VAL A 57 11.52 -1.02 17.26
C VAL A 57 11.07 0.37 17.72
N GLY A 58 10.15 0.40 18.68
CA GLY A 58 9.61 1.64 19.23
C GLY A 58 8.79 2.50 18.25
N LYS A 59 8.37 1.94 17.11
CA LYS A 59 7.60 2.66 16.07
C LYS A 59 6.19 2.10 15.92
N ASN A 60 5.27 2.92 15.45
CA ASN A 60 3.93 2.45 15.09
C ASN A 60 3.99 1.64 13.79
N ARG A 61 3.69 0.33 13.87
CA ARG A 61 3.72 -0.58 12.72
C ARG A 61 2.83 -0.12 11.56
N SER A 62 1.62 0.35 11.83
CA SER A 62 0.71 0.76 10.74
C SER A 62 1.26 1.97 9.99
N GLN A 63 1.86 2.92 10.71
CA GLN A 63 2.52 4.08 10.08
C GLN A 63 3.75 3.68 9.27
N VAL A 64 4.58 2.75 9.77
CA VAL A 64 5.75 2.26 9.01
C VAL A 64 5.32 1.53 7.74
N GLY A 65 4.31 0.66 7.83
CA GLY A 65 3.78 -0.05 6.66
C GLY A 65 3.17 0.91 5.63
N LEU A 66 2.33 1.85 6.08
CA LEU A 66 1.75 2.86 5.19
C LEU A 66 2.80 3.77 4.56
N GLY A 67 3.80 4.21 5.33
CA GLY A 67 4.92 4.99 4.81
C GLY A 67 5.70 4.24 3.73
N SER A 68 6.00 2.96 3.95
CA SER A 68 6.65 2.12 2.95
C SER A 68 5.82 1.97 1.68
N TYR A 69 4.48 1.83 1.81
CA TYR A 69 3.58 1.79 0.67
C TYR A 69 3.65 3.09 -0.15
N LEU A 70 3.59 4.25 0.51
CA LEU A 70 3.66 5.54 -0.18
C LEU A 70 4.97 5.71 -0.94
N VAL A 71 6.10 5.36 -0.30
CA VAL A 71 7.43 5.49 -0.90
C VAL A 71 7.64 4.56 -2.11
N ASN A 72 7.16 3.32 -2.02
CA ASN A 72 7.49 2.27 -2.99
C ASN A 72 6.41 1.98 -4.05
N ALA A 73 5.17 2.40 -3.81
CA ALA A 73 4.06 2.16 -4.75
C ALA A 73 3.48 3.43 -5.36
N VAL A 74 3.44 4.53 -4.60
CA VAL A 74 2.73 5.76 -5.02
C VAL A 74 3.70 6.81 -5.53
N GLY A 75 4.72 7.15 -4.75
CA GLY A 75 5.61 8.28 -5.02
C GLY A 75 6.86 7.93 -5.83
N ASP A 76 7.15 6.65 -6.05
CA ASP A 76 8.41 6.13 -6.62
C ASP A 76 9.64 6.95 -6.17
N CYS A 77 9.75 7.21 -4.86
CA CYS A 77 10.75 8.14 -4.35
C CYS A 77 12.15 7.70 -4.75
N ASN A 78 12.39 6.39 -4.82
CA ASN A 78 13.66 5.81 -5.21
C ASN A 78 14.00 6.03 -6.69
N GLY A 79 13.03 6.27 -7.56
CA GLY A 79 13.29 6.61 -8.96
C GLY A 79 14.09 7.91 -9.12
N CYS A 80 13.94 8.84 -8.17
CA CYS A 80 14.75 10.06 -8.13
C CYS A 80 15.85 10.00 -7.05
N HIS A 81 15.54 9.48 -5.87
CA HIS A 81 16.45 9.51 -4.72
C HIS A 81 17.34 8.27 -4.61
N HIS A 82 17.98 7.79 -5.68
CA HIS A 82 18.89 6.64 -5.59
C HIS A 82 20.37 7.05 -5.66
N ALA A 83 21.25 6.24 -5.08
CA ALA A 83 22.70 6.29 -5.29
C ALA A 83 23.16 4.96 -5.88
N THR A 84 23.57 4.90 -7.15
CA THR A 84 23.76 3.61 -7.82
C THR A 84 25.11 3.50 -8.51
N LEU A 85 25.52 2.26 -8.75
CA LEU A 85 26.67 1.92 -9.59
C LEU A 85 26.46 2.34 -11.06
N SER A 86 25.20 2.58 -11.46
CA SER A 86 24.81 3.14 -12.76
C SER A 86 24.05 4.44 -12.53
N ALA A 87 24.58 5.57 -13.02
CA ALA A 87 24.00 6.90 -12.82
C ALA A 87 22.56 7.07 -13.37
N SER A 88 22.03 6.08 -14.08
CA SER A 88 20.76 6.20 -14.80
C SER A 88 19.68 5.20 -14.36
N SER A 89 19.96 4.32 -13.39
CA SER A 89 18.99 3.29 -13.00
C SER A 89 19.02 2.99 -11.49
N PRO A 90 17.86 2.95 -10.80
CA PRO A 90 17.73 2.55 -9.40
C PRO A 90 17.74 1.03 -9.18
N TYR A 91 17.90 0.24 -10.25
CA TYR A 91 17.78 -1.21 -10.21
C TYR A 91 19.14 -1.91 -10.10
N ALA A 92 19.14 -3.08 -9.48
CA ALA A 92 20.30 -3.96 -9.43
C ALA A 92 20.63 -4.47 -10.86
N PRO A 93 21.88 -4.88 -11.14
CA PRO A 93 22.24 -5.49 -12.42
C PRO A 93 21.34 -6.68 -12.75
N GLY A 94 20.68 -6.66 -13.92
CA GLY A 94 19.72 -7.70 -14.32
C GLY A 94 18.34 -7.57 -13.68
N GLY A 95 18.06 -6.47 -12.97
CA GLY A 95 16.82 -6.20 -12.24
C GLY A 95 15.94 -5.10 -12.84
N ASP A 96 16.21 -4.65 -14.07
CA ASP A 96 15.55 -3.49 -14.67
C ASP A 96 14.28 -3.88 -15.45
N PRO A 97 13.07 -3.54 -14.93
CA PRO A 97 11.82 -3.87 -15.59
C PRO A 97 11.63 -3.17 -16.94
N TYR A 98 12.30 -2.04 -17.19
CA TYR A 98 12.24 -1.36 -18.49
C TYR A 98 13.00 -2.10 -19.59
N HIS A 99 13.86 -3.05 -19.21
CA HIS A 99 14.50 -4.00 -20.11
C HIS A 99 13.80 -5.37 -20.11
N GLY A 100 12.59 -5.48 -19.56
CA GLY A 100 11.84 -6.73 -19.45
C GLY A 100 12.39 -7.70 -18.40
N GLN A 101 13.25 -7.24 -17.48
CA GLN A 101 13.84 -8.05 -16.44
C GLN A 101 12.94 -8.07 -15.18
N PRO A 102 13.08 -9.07 -14.29
CA PRO A 102 12.38 -9.06 -13.01
C PRO A 102 12.79 -7.84 -12.18
N LYS A 103 11.81 -7.01 -11.75
CA LYS A 103 12.10 -5.81 -10.96
C LYS A 103 12.89 -6.15 -9.70
N GLN A 104 14.10 -5.62 -9.58
CA GLN A 104 14.92 -5.71 -8.39
C GLN A 104 15.60 -4.36 -8.13
N VAL A 105 15.21 -3.71 -7.03
CA VAL A 105 15.82 -2.45 -6.60
C VAL A 105 17.22 -2.71 -6.05
N GLU A 106 18.16 -1.83 -6.37
CA GLU A 106 19.50 -1.85 -5.77
C GLU A 106 19.41 -1.37 -4.31
N GLN A 107 19.52 -2.31 -3.37
CA GLN A 107 19.29 -2.03 -1.95
C GLN A 107 20.36 -1.11 -1.35
N ALA A 108 21.62 -1.21 -1.79
CA ALA A 108 22.71 -0.39 -1.26
C ALA A 108 22.53 1.11 -1.58
N GLY A 109 21.84 1.38 -2.69
CA GLY A 109 21.55 2.72 -3.18
C GLY A 109 20.19 3.28 -2.82
N TYR A 110 19.38 2.50 -2.11
CA TYR A 110 17.98 2.80 -1.91
C TYR A 110 17.79 4.08 -1.08
N LEU A 111 17.09 5.08 -1.67
CA LEU A 111 16.79 6.39 -1.07
C LEU A 111 18.01 7.26 -0.72
N ALA A 112 19.21 6.88 -1.16
CA ALA A 112 20.45 7.57 -0.79
C ALA A 112 20.64 8.94 -1.50
N GLY A 113 19.95 9.19 -2.61
CA GLY A 113 20.09 10.42 -3.40
C GLY A 113 21.49 10.59 -4.01
N GLY A 114 21.86 11.82 -4.33
CA GLY A 114 23.22 12.16 -4.80
C GLY A 114 23.51 11.87 -6.28
N THR A 115 22.68 11.10 -6.96
CA THR A 115 22.80 10.88 -8.42
C THR A 115 22.17 12.03 -9.19
N PRO A 116 22.89 12.73 -10.10
CA PRO A 116 22.31 13.79 -10.92
C PRO A 116 21.28 13.23 -11.91
N LEU A 117 20.04 13.74 -11.88
CA LEU A 117 18.95 13.23 -12.73
C LEU A 117 18.84 13.96 -14.07
N PHE A 118 19.18 15.25 -14.11
CA PHE A 118 19.03 16.11 -15.30
C PHE A 118 20.17 17.13 -15.39
N GLY A 119 21.30 16.71 -15.93
CA GLY A 119 22.51 17.54 -15.94
C GLY A 119 23.08 17.75 -14.53
N PRO A 120 24.07 18.65 -14.35
CA PRO A 120 24.90 18.67 -13.14
C PRO A 120 24.24 19.37 -11.93
N PHE A 121 23.03 19.92 -12.07
CA PHE A 121 22.45 20.82 -11.05
C PHE A 121 21.30 20.21 -10.24
N PHE A 122 20.60 19.21 -10.77
CA PHE A 122 19.49 18.56 -10.07
C PHE A 122 19.99 17.32 -9.34
N ILE A 123 20.45 17.54 -8.11
CA ILE A 123 20.98 16.51 -7.22
C ILE A 123 19.97 16.28 -6.09
N PRO A 124 19.24 15.15 -6.11
CA PRO A 124 18.29 14.80 -5.05
C PRO A 124 19.01 14.58 -3.71
N ARG A 125 18.39 15.03 -2.61
CA ARG A 125 18.91 14.81 -1.24
C ARG A 125 18.80 13.34 -0.82
N ASN A 126 19.55 12.97 0.21
CA ASN A 126 19.43 11.66 0.84
C ASN A 126 18.14 11.60 1.68
N LEU A 127 17.31 10.57 1.48
CA LEU A 127 16.09 10.35 2.26
C LEU A 127 16.22 9.19 3.25
N THR A 128 17.39 8.55 3.33
CA THR A 128 17.65 7.50 4.32
C THR A 128 17.61 8.07 5.75
N PRO A 129 17.16 7.26 6.73
CA PRO A 129 17.16 7.70 8.12
C PRO A 129 18.58 7.92 8.65
N ASP A 130 18.79 9.05 9.33
CA ASP A 130 19.99 9.34 10.11
C ASP A 130 20.01 8.56 11.45
N LYS A 131 21.00 8.85 12.30
CA LYS A 131 21.14 8.22 13.63
C LYS A 131 19.93 8.44 14.57
N THR A 132 19.10 9.44 14.30
CA THR A 132 17.86 9.71 15.06
C THR A 132 16.64 9.02 14.44
N GLY A 133 16.81 8.41 13.27
CA GLY A 133 15.76 7.76 12.51
C GLY A 133 14.90 8.73 11.69
N ARG A 134 15.41 9.94 11.42
CA ARG A 134 14.76 10.97 10.59
C ARG A 134 15.48 11.09 9.23
N PRO A 135 14.82 11.49 8.15
CA PRO A 135 15.51 11.74 6.87
C PRO A 135 16.54 12.86 7.00
N GLU A 136 17.46 12.96 6.03
CA GLU A 136 18.45 14.05 5.98
C GLU A 136 17.75 15.42 6.07
N GLY A 137 18.32 16.31 6.89
CA GLY A 137 17.69 17.58 7.27
C GLY A 137 16.83 17.50 8.54
N GLY A 138 16.61 16.31 9.10
CA GLY A 138 16.07 16.12 10.44
C GLY A 138 14.57 16.44 10.59
N ALA A 139 13.83 16.47 9.48
CA ALA A 139 12.41 16.81 9.46
C ALA A 139 11.62 15.89 10.41
N SER A 140 10.78 16.52 11.24
CA SER A 140 9.74 15.85 12.01
C SER A 140 8.67 15.25 11.09
N PHE A 141 7.80 14.40 11.64
CA PHE A 141 6.67 13.88 10.90
C PHE A 141 5.73 15.00 10.40
N GLU A 142 5.52 16.03 11.21
CA GLU A 142 4.65 17.16 10.86
C GLU A 142 5.23 17.97 9.71
N GLU A 143 6.53 18.28 9.75
CA GLU A 143 7.23 18.96 8.66
C GLU A 143 7.22 18.11 7.39
N PHE A 144 7.55 16.82 7.49
CA PHE A 144 7.50 15.89 6.37
C PHE A 144 6.10 15.83 5.75
N SER A 145 5.05 15.73 6.59
CA SER A 145 3.67 15.69 6.11
C SER A 145 3.23 17.01 5.49
N ALA A 146 3.75 18.15 5.93
CA ALA A 146 3.48 19.44 5.33
C ALA A 146 4.11 19.51 3.94
N ILE A 147 5.42 19.21 3.84
CA ILE A 147 6.17 19.15 2.58
C ILE A 147 5.47 18.25 1.56
N MET A 148 5.09 17.03 1.95
CA MET A 148 4.41 16.08 1.04
C MET A 148 3.05 16.57 0.53
N ARG A 149 2.39 17.52 1.23
CA ARG A 149 1.07 18.05 0.85
C ARG A 149 1.15 19.37 0.08
N THR A 150 2.17 20.18 0.33
CA THR A 150 2.24 21.55 -0.19
C THR A 150 3.36 21.78 -1.20
N GLY A 151 4.36 20.88 -1.25
CA GLY A 151 5.62 21.12 -1.96
C GLY A 151 6.59 21.89 -1.09
#